data_AF-A0A450VAN3-F1
#
_entry.id   AF-A0A450VAN3-F1
#
_cell.length_a   1.000
_cell.length_b   1.000
_cell.length_c   1.000
_cell.angle_alpha   90.00
_cell.angle_beta   90.00
_cell.angle_gamma   90.00
#
_symmetry.space_group_name_H-M   'P 1'
#
loop_
_entity.id
_entity.type
_entity.pdbx_description
1 polymer ?
#
loop_
_entity_poly.entity_id
_entity_poly.type
_entity_poly.pdbx_seq_one_letter_code
_entity_poly.pdbx_strand_id
1 'polypeptide(L)'
;MPAKNILMLVGDYVEDYEVMVPFQTLLAVGHSVHAVCPDKKAGDTLKTAVHDFEGDQTYSEKPGHNFQLNAAFDDIDEANYDALVIPGGRAPEYIRLNPRVLDIVRHFFAADKSRRRHLPRRAAVGRRRRSRRQKLLGLFGLRPGCRLRQGRIHGYPGRSGPCGR
;
A
#
# COMPACT_ATOMS: atom_id res chain seq x y z
N MET A 1 -17.80 18.26 1.93
CA MET A 1 -17.04 17.51 2.96
C MET A 1 -15.93 18.43 3.47
N PRO A 2 -15.51 18.37 4.74
CA PRO A 2 -14.39 19.20 5.20
C PRO A 2 -13.12 18.83 4.44
N ALA A 3 -12.35 19.84 4.04
CA ALA A 3 -11.02 19.65 3.48
C ALA A 3 -10.14 18.90 4.49
N LYS A 4 -9.28 18.02 4.00
CA LYS A 4 -8.42 17.16 4.81
C LYS A 4 -7.00 17.26 4.31
N ASN A 5 -6.05 17.08 5.22
CA ASN A 5 -4.64 17.01 4.89
C ASN A 5 -4.23 15.54 4.73
N ILE A 6 -3.68 15.20 3.58
CA ILE A 6 -3.34 13.83 3.20
C ILE A 6 -1.85 13.76 2.90
N LEU A 7 -1.17 12.83 3.57
CA LEU A 7 0.23 12.53 3.30
C LEU A 7 0.31 11.40 2.28
N MET A 8 1.12 11.56 1.24
CA MET A 8 1.41 10.52 0.26
C MET A 8 2.90 10.19 0.28
N LEU A 9 3.24 8.96 0.67
CA LEU A 9 4.62 8.48 0.69
C LEU A 9 4.95 7.85 -0.66
N VAL A 10 5.80 8.51 -1.43
CA VAL A 10 6.21 8.11 -2.78
C VAL A 10 7.71 7.85 -2.84
N GLY A 11 8.17 7.31 -3.97
CA GLY A 11 9.59 7.14 -4.25
C GLY A 11 9.85 6.84 -5.73
N ASP A 12 11.12 6.83 -6.13
CA ASP A 12 11.53 6.37 -7.46
C ASP A 12 10.98 4.98 -7.80
N TYR A 13 10.49 4.84 -9.03
CA TYR A 13 9.80 3.67 -9.59
C TYR A 13 8.53 3.26 -8.83
N VAL A 14 7.86 4.22 -8.22
CA VAL A 14 6.46 4.09 -7.82
C VAL A 14 5.56 3.90 -9.06
N GLU A 15 4.46 3.18 -8.91
CA GLU A 15 3.54 2.93 -10.03
C GLU A 15 2.83 4.22 -10.47
N ASP A 16 2.86 4.52 -11.76
CA ASP A 16 2.46 5.82 -12.33
C ASP A 16 0.99 6.17 -12.04
N TYR A 17 0.08 5.23 -12.26
CA TYR A 17 -1.34 5.42 -11.98
C TYR A 17 -1.63 5.50 -10.49
N GLU A 18 -0.97 4.66 -9.68
CA GLU A 18 -1.17 4.64 -8.24
C GLU A 18 -0.66 5.90 -7.53
N VAL A 19 0.16 6.72 -8.18
CA VAL A 19 0.49 8.07 -7.71
C VAL A 19 -0.42 9.13 -8.32
N MET A 20 -0.45 9.21 -9.65
CA MET A 20 -1.05 10.35 -10.34
C MET A 20 -2.57 10.40 -10.14
N VAL A 21 -3.25 9.26 -10.23
CA VAL A 21 -4.71 9.19 -10.11
C VAL A 21 -5.18 9.61 -8.71
N PRO A 22 -4.70 9.03 -7.60
CA PRO A 22 -5.13 9.47 -6.28
C PRO A 22 -4.67 10.88 -5.96
N PHE A 23 -3.47 11.30 -6.40
CA PHE A 23 -2.99 12.66 -6.15
C PHE A 23 -3.93 13.70 -6.77
N GLN A 24 -4.23 13.58 -8.06
CA GLN A 24 -5.12 14.52 -8.75
C GLN A 24 -6.56 14.41 -8.28
N THR A 25 -7.06 13.20 -8.02
CA THR A 25 -8.45 13.00 -7.57
C THR A 25 -8.67 13.64 -6.19
N LEU A 26 -7.74 13.47 -5.25
CA LEU A 26 -7.86 14.04 -3.92
C LEU A 26 -7.77 15.58 -3.95
N LEU A 27 -6.89 16.13 -4.79
CA LEU A 27 -6.84 17.57 -5.03
C LEU A 27 -8.15 18.09 -5.64
N ALA A 28 -8.70 17.40 -6.65
CA ALA A 28 -9.94 17.80 -7.34
C ALA A 28 -11.16 17.81 -6.40
N VAL A 29 -11.19 16.94 -5.39
CA VAL A 29 -12.26 16.88 -4.39
C VAL A 29 -12.05 17.90 -3.25
N GLY A 30 -10.98 18.71 -3.30
CA GLY A 30 -10.70 19.80 -2.36
C GLY A 30 -9.92 19.37 -1.11
N HIS A 31 -9.15 18.28 -1.19
CA HIS A 31 -8.20 17.89 -0.14
C HIS A 31 -6.81 18.43 -0.45
N SER A 32 -6.04 18.69 0.61
CA SER A 32 -4.63 19.06 0.51
C SER A 32 -3.79 17.79 0.52
N VAL A 33 -2.95 17.58 -0.49
CA VAL A 33 -2.13 16.37 -0.61
C VAL A 33 -0.66 16.76 -0.65
N HIS A 34 0.14 16.25 0.29
CA HIS A 34 1.59 16.41 0.29
C HIS A 34 2.24 15.09 -0.11
N ALA A 35 2.89 15.08 -1.26
CA ALA A 35 3.65 13.95 -1.77
C ALA A 35 5.13 14.13 -1.45
N VAL A 36 5.68 13.17 -0.71
CA VAL A 36 7.05 13.21 -0.19
C VAL A 36 7.80 11.91 -0.45
N CYS A 37 9.10 12.01 -0.62
CA CYS A 37 10.02 10.89 -0.77
C CYS A 37 11.20 11.10 0.19
N PRO A 38 11.66 10.05 0.91
CA PRO A 38 12.90 10.12 1.67
C PRO A 38 14.05 10.66 0.82
N ASP A 39 14.92 11.44 1.46
CA ASP A 39 16.13 12.02 0.86
C ASP A 39 15.89 12.98 -0.33
N LYS A 40 14.64 13.46 -0.52
CA LYS A 40 14.27 14.43 -1.57
C LYS A 40 13.46 15.60 -1.01
N LYS A 41 13.53 16.73 -1.73
CA LYS A 41 12.91 18.00 -1.35
C LYS A 41 11.73 18.35 -2.25
N ALA A 42 10.95 19.34 -1.84
CA ALA A 42 9.92 19.93 -2.69
C ALA A 42 10.55 20.46 -3.99
N GLY A 43 9.90 20.17 -5.12
CA GLY A 43 10.40 20.53 -6.46
C GLY A 43 11.21 19.44 -7.15
N ASP A 44 11.76 18.47 -6.40
CA ASP A 44 12.46 17.32 -6.98
C ASP A 44 11.51 16.41 -7.74
N THR A 45 12.03 15.71 -8.75
CA THR A 45 11.26 14.76 -9.56
C THR A 45 11.62 13.31 -9.25
N LEU A 46 10.61 12.46 -9.26
CA LEU A 46 10.72 11.00 -9.24
C LEU A 46 10.49 10.44 -10.63
N LYS A 47 11.15 9.33 -10.95
CA LYS A 47 10.75 8.51 -12.11
C LYS A 47 9.66 7.55 -11.68
N THR A 48 8.58 7.40 -12.44
CA THR A 48 7.56 6.37 -12.18
C THR A 48 7.73 5.17 -13.09
N ALA A 49 7.02 4.09 -12.77
CA ALA A 49 6.95 2.85 -13.53
C ALA A 49 5.50 2.57 -13.94
N VAL A 50 5.29 2.13 -15.17
CA VAL A 50 3.99 1.59 -15.62
C VAL A 50 4.09 0.08 -15.53
N HIS A 51 3.20 -0.54 -14.74
CA HIS A 51 3.10 -1.99 -14.59
C HIS A 51 1.86 -2.50 -15.34
N ASP A 52 2.08 -3.27 -16.40
CA ASP A 52 0.99 -3.77 -17.25
C ASP A 52 1.10 -5.28 -17.49
N PHE A 53 -0.04 -5.93 -17.73
CA PHE A 53 -0.10 -7.36 -18.01
C PHE A 53 -0.33 -7.59 -19.50
N GLU A 54 0.74 -7.98 -20.20
CA GLU A 54 0.73 -8.15 -21.67
C GLU A 54 0.56 -9.62 -22.12
N GLY A 55 0.12 -10.50 -21.21
CA GLY A 55 -0.13 -11.92 -21.47
C GLY A 55 0.84 -12.89 -20.80
N ASP A 56 1.89 -12.37 -20.15
CA ASP A 56 2.85 -13.15 -19.38
C ASP A 56 2.37 -13.50 -17.96
N GLN A 57 3.13 -14.35 -17.26
CA GLN A 57 2.83 -14.73 -15.87
C GLN A 57 3.01 -13.57 -14.87
N THR A 58 3.75 -12.53 -15.25
CA THR A 58 4.02 -11.34 -14.45
C THR A 58 3.86 -10.09 -15.31
N TYR A 59 3.78 -8.94 -14.66
CA TYR A 59 3.70 -7.65 -15.35
C TYR A 59 5.00 -7.32 -16.10
N SER A 60 4.87 -6.60 -17.21
CA SER A 60 5.97 -5.87 -17.82
C SER A 60 6.12 -4.50 -17.15
N GLU A 61 7.34 -3.96 -17.17
CA GLU A 61 7.63 -2.64 -16.60
C GLU A 61 8.16 -1.70 -17.67
N LYS A 62 7.55 -0.52 -17.76
CA LYS A 62 7.96 0.56 -18.68
C LYS A 62 8.17 1.87 -17.91
N PRO A 63 9.03 2.77 -18.39
CA PRO A 63 9.15 4.11 -17.83
C PRO A 63 7.80 4.85 -17.91
N GLY A 64 7.36 5.40 -16.79
CA GLY A 64 6.19 6.28 -16.72
C GLY A 64 6.57 7.76 -16.80
N HIS A 65 5.68 8.62 -16.29
CA HIS A 65 5.90 10.05 -16.24
C HIS A 65 6.90 10.43 -15.12
N ASN A 66 7.47 11.64 -15.22
CA ASN A 66 8.17 12.19 -14.06
C ASN A 66 7.14 12.82 -13.11
N PHE A 67 7.21 12.44 -11.84
CA PHE A 67 6.33 12.98 -10.80
C PHE A 67 7.08 14.00 -9.95
N GLN A 68 6.58 15.24 -9.86
CA GLN A 68 7.20 16.29 -9.06
C GLN A 68 6.68 16.28 -7.62
N LEU A 69 7.59 16.28 -6.65
CA LEU A 69 7.27 16.39 -5.23
C LEU A 69 6.86 17.81 -4.87
N ASN A 70 5.88 17.95 -3.98
CA ASN A 70 5.38 19.25 -3.54
C ASN A 70 5.68 19.58 -2.06
N ALA A 71 6.29 18.65 -1.32
CA ALA A 71 6.72 18.84 0.04
C ALA A 71 8.06 18.10 0.30
N ALA A 72 8.83 18.58 1.27
CA ALA A 72 10.07 17.92 1.68
C ALA A 72 9.79 16.91 2.79
N PHE A 73 10.43 15.74 2.73
CA PHE A 73 10.19 14.65 3.70
C PHE A 73 10.59 15.01 5.13
N ASP A 74 11.67 15.79 5.29
CA ASP A 74 12.22 16.17 6.59
C ASP A 74 11.32 17.15 7.37
N ASP A 75 10.47 17.89 6.65
CA ASP A 75 9.58 18.91 7.23
C ASP A 75 8.20 18.33 7.61
N ILE A 76 7.99 17.02 7.44
CA ILE A 76 6.70 16.37 7.68
C ILE A 76 6.52 16.03 9.15
N ASP A 77 5.45 16.59 9.72
CA ASP A 77 4.87 16.17 11.00
C ASP A 77 3.57 15.39 10.75
N GLU A 78 3.61 14.08 11.00
CA GLU A 78 2.51 13.13 10.82
C GLU A 78 1.24 13.46 11.64
N ALA A 79 1.35 14.27 12.70
CA ALA A 79 0.21 14.69 13.50
C ALA A 79 -0.75 15.59 12.72
N ASN A 80 -0.24 16.40 11.79
CA ASN A 80 -0.97 17.41 11.00
C ASN A 80 -1.79 16.84 9.84
N TYR A 81 -1.73 15.52 9.64
CA TYR A 81 -2.40 14.83 8.57
C TYR A 81 -3.54 13.92 9.08
N ASP A 82 -4.62 13.91 8.32
CA ASP A 82 -5.83 13.12 8.57
C ASP A 82 -5.75 11.71 7.99
N ALA A 83 -4.98 11.54 6.90
CA ALA A 83 -4.87 10.28 6.16
C ALA A 83 -3.48 10.09 5.55
N LEU A 84 -3.17 8.83 5.28
CA LEU A 84 -1.94 8.38 4.65
C LEU A 84 -2.26 7.54 3.41
N VAL A 85 -1.59 7.85 2.30
CA VAL A 85 -1.63 7.08 1.05
C VAL A 85 -0.22 6.54 0.78
N ILE A 86 -0.12 5.26 0.45
CA ILE A 86 1.12 4.59 0.07
C ILE A 86 0.86 3.92 -1.27
N PRO A 87 1.26 4.54 -2.38
CA PRO A 87 1.20 3.96 -3.71
C PRO A 87 2.10 2.72 -3.84
N GLY A 88 1.77 1.86 -4.79
CA GLY A 88 2.48 0.64 -5.13
C GLY A 88 3.70 0.85 -6.02
N GLY A 89 3.96 -0.14 -6.89
CA GLY A 89 5.16 -0.19 -7.70
C GLY A 89 6.37 -0.72 -6.93
N ARG A 90 7.57 -0.27 -7.31
CA ARG A 90 8.83 -0.69 -6.66
C ARG A 90 9.22 0.17 -5.47
N ALA A 91 8.70 1.39 -5.38
CA ALA A 91 9.05 2.31 -4.30
C ALA A 91 8.85 1.72 -2.88
N PRO A 92 7.72 1.05 -2.58
CA PRO A 92 7.51 0.41 -1.27
C PRO A 92 8.58 -0.58 -0.83
N GLU A 93 9.33 -1.18 -1.77
CA GLU A 93 10.35 -2.18 -1.48
C GLU A 93 11.53 -1.59 -0.69
N TYR A 94 11.96 -0.38 -1.03
CA TYR A 94 13.10 0.27 -0.39
C TYR A 94 12.70 1.31 0.64
N ILE A 95 11.60 2.08 0.44
CA ILE A 95 11.20 3.10 1.43
C ILE A 95 10.81 2.48 2.77
N ARG A 96 10.35 1.22 2.79
CA ARG A 96 10.04 0.47 4.03
C ARG A 96 11.27 0.21 4.91
N LEU A 97 12.48 0.36 4.38
CA LEU A 97 13.73 0.20 5.13
C LEU A 97 14.10 1.48 5.88
N ASN A 98 13.50 2.62 5.52
CA ASN A 98 13.74 3.88 6.20
C ASN A 98 12.99 3.90 7.57
N PRO A 99 13.71 4.07 8.70
CA PRO A 99 13.09 4.09 10.02
C PRO A 99 12.00 5.16 10.19
N ARG A 100 12.20 6.37 9.65
CA ARG A 100 11.22 7.46 9.73
C ARG A 100 9.93 7.12 8.98
N VAL A 101 10.03 6.46 7.84
CA VAL A 101 8.85 5.95 7.11
C VAL A 101 8.05 4.96 7.97
N LEU A 102 8.73 4.02 8.64
CA LEU A 102 8.07 3.06 9.52
C LEU A 102 7.38 3.74 10.70
N ASP A 103 7.99 4.78 11.27
CA ASP A 103 7.42 5.54 12.39
C ASP A 103 6.17 6.32 11.98
N ILE A 104 6.21 6.99 10.82
CA ILE A 104 5.03 7.64 10.22
C ILE A 104 3.91 6.62 10.05
N VAL A 105 4.18 5.49 9.39
CA VAL A 105 3.17 4.45 9.16
C VAL A 105 2.58 3.95 10.48
N ARG A 106 3.43 3.67 11.48
CA ARG A 106 2.99 3.24 12.83
C ARG A 106 2.12 4.29 13.50
N HIS A 107 2.42 5.58 13.39
CA HIS A 107 1.59 6.65 13.92
C HIS A 107 0.16 6.59 13.36
N PHE A 108 0.01 6.48 12.03
CA PHE A 108 -1.31 6.41 11.40
C PHE A 108 -2.10 5.14 11.76
N PHE A 109 -1.41 4.03 12.03
CA PHE A 109 -2.03 2.80 12.53
C PHE A 109 -2.43 2.89 14.01
N ALA A 110 -1.59 3.51 14.86
CA ALA A 110 -1.84 3.68 16.29
C ALA A 110 -2.95 4.69 16.56
N ALA A 111 -3.00 5.79 15.80
CA ALA A 111 -4.00 6.84 15.94
C ALA A 111 -5.40 6.44 15.40
N ASP A 112 -5.58 5.19 14.93
CA ASP A 112 -6.79 4.68 14.24
C ASP A 112 -7.26 5.53 13.03
N LYS A 113 -6.46 6.54 12.62
CA LYS A 113 -6.69 7.42 11.46
C LYS A 113 -6.80 6.61 10.15
N SER A 114 -6.06 5.52 10.06
CA SER A 114 -6.03 4.60 8.89
C SER A 114 -7.29 3.74 8.69
N ARG A 115 -8.26 3.69 9.65
CA ARG A 115 -9.41 2.77 9.54
C ARG A 115 -10.60 3.26 8.72
N ARG A 116 -10.61 4.49 8.20
CA ARG A 116 -11.70 4.97 7.32
C ARG A 116 -11.52 4.51 5.86
N ARG A 117 -11.36 3.21 5.62
CA ARG A 117 -11.72 2.61 4.33
C ARG A 117 -13.17 2.16 4.45
N HIS A 118 -14.06 2.81 3.69
CA HIS A 118 -15.45 2.41 3.52
C HIS A 118 -15.45 1.07 2.73
N LEU A 119 -15.19 -0.02 3.45
CA LEU A 119 -15.49 -1.38 3.00
C LEU A 119 -16.64 -1.84 3.89
N PRO A 120 -17.82 -2.23 3.33
CA PRO A 120 -18.99 -2.51 4.14
C PRO A 120 -18.70 -3.63 5.13
N ARG A 121 -18.73 -3.28 6.41
CA ARG A 121 -18.69 -4.24 7.51
C ARG A 121 -20.03 -4.94 7.59
N ARG A 122 -20.07 -6.15 7.03
CA ARG A 122 -20.94 -7.28 7.39
C ARG A 122 -22.45 -7.13 7.10
N ALA A 123 -22.92 -7.97 6.18
CA ALA A 123 -24.00 -8.89 6.55
C ALA A 123 -23.43 -9.85 7.61
N ALA A 124 -23.87 -9.69 8.86
CA ALA A 124 -23.57 -10.59 9.95
C ALA A 124 -24.71 -11.61 10.05
N VAL A 125 -24.43 -12.87 9.74
CA VAL A 125 -25.17 -14.01 10.30
C VAL A 125 -24.14 -14.92 10.97
N GLY A 126 -24.45 -15.31 12.21
CA GLY A 126 -23.81 -16.46 12.86
C GLY A 126 -22.68 -16.12 13.83
N ARG A 127 -23.02 -16.16 15.12
CA ARG A 127 -22.10 -16.18 16.27
C ARG A 127 -20.96 -17.19 16.07
N ARG A 128 -19.71 -16.77 16.29
CA ARG A 128 -18.70 -17.49 17.11
C ARG A 128 -17.41 -16.67 17.24
N ARG A 129 -16.96 -16.46 18.48
CA ARG A 129 -15.63 -15.96 18.83
C ARG A 129 -14.56 -16.81 18.14
N ARG A 130 -13.68 -16.20 17.32
CA ARG A 130 -12.33 -16.72 17.04
C ARG A 130 -11.42 -15.64 16.46
N SER A 131 -10.37 -15.33 17.22
CA SER A 131 -9.00 -14.96 16.82
C SER A 131 -8.82 -14.13 15.54
N ARG A 132 -8.33 -12.90 15.76
CA ARG A 132 -7.73 -11.99 14.78
C ARG A 132 -6.78 -12.74 13.83
N ARG A 133 -7.06 -12.70 12.53
CA ARG A 133 -6.08 -12.94 11.45
C ARG A 133 -6.29 -11.89 10.37
N GLN A 134 -5.43 -10.87 10.41
CA GLN A 134 -5.19 -9.94 9.32
C GLN A 134 -4.73 -10.77 8.12
N LYS A 135 -5.49 -10.74 7.01
CA LYS A 135 -5.00 -11.25 5.72
C LYS A 135 -4.12 -10.16 5.13
N LEU A 136 -2.82 -10.28 5.39
CA LEU A 136 -1.78 -9.75 4.52
C LEU A 136 -1.87 -10.57 3.23
N LEU A 137 -2.24 -9.96 2.10
CA LEU A 137 -2.12 -10.62 0.80
C LEU A 137 -0.89 -10.05 0.11
N GLY A 138 0.28 -10.51 0.57
CA GLY A 138 1.50 -10.57 -0.21
C GLY A 138 1.55 -11.93 -0.89
N LEU A 139 1.96 -11.92 -2.16
CA LEU A 139 2.09 -13.06 -3.06
C LEU A 139 2.96 -14.17 -2.42
N PHE A 140 2.32 -15.16 -1.79
CA PHE A 140 2.96 -16.45 -1.46
C PHE A 140 2.35 -17.49 -2.39
N GLY A 141 3.17 -17.98 -3.33
CA GLY A 141 2.83 -19.06 -4.26
C GLY A 141 2.56 -20.38 -3.55
N LEU A 142 1.39 -20.49 -2.91
CA LEU A 142 0.84 -21.77 -2.51
C LEU A 142 0.01 -22.31 -3.67
N ARG A 143 0.30 -23.56 -4.08
CA ARG A 143 -0.52 -24.27 -5.07
C ARG A 143 -2.01 -24.21 -4.67
N PRO A 144 -2.93 -24.08 -5.65
CA PRO A 144 -4.36 -24.22 -5.38
C PRO A 144 -4.62 -25.56 -4.68
N GLY A 145 -5.05 -25.50 -3.42
CA GLY A 145 -5.29 -26.70 -2.62
C GLY A 145 -4.39 -26.93 -1.40
N CYS A 146 -3.47 -26.01 -1.07
CA CYS A 146 -2.71 -26.08 0.18
C CYS A 146 -2.95 -24.83 1.07
N ARG A 147 -2.93 -25.01 2.40
CA ARG A 147 -3.12 -23.94 3.40
C ARG A 147 -1.96 -23.96 4.40
N LEU A 148 -1.40 -22.79 4.71
CA LEU A 148 -0.43 -22.64 5.79
C LEU A 148 -1.14 -22.53 7.15
N ARG A 149 -0.85 -23.44 8.07
CA ARG A 149 -1.33 -23.38 9.46
C ARG A 149 -0.14 -23.61 10.40
N GLN A 150 0.11 -22.65 11.29
CA GLN A 150 1.21 -22.73 12.28
C GLN A 150 2.57 -23.05 11.64
N GLY A 151 2.90 -22.40 10.52
CA GLY A 151 4.19 -22.58 9.84
C GLY A 151 4.35 -23.89 9.05
N ARG A 152 3.34 -24.76 8.97
CA ARG A 152 3.36 -25.97 8.13
C ARG A 152 2.30 -25.91 7.02
N ILE A 153 2.63 -26.45 5.85
CA ILE A 153 1.75 -26.53 4.69
C ILE A 153 0.91 -27.81 4.81
N HIS A 154 -0.42 -27.68 4.69
CA HIS A 154 -1.36 -28.81 4.71
C HIS A 154 -2.22 -28.82 3.46
N GLY A 155 -2.52 -30.01 2.93
CA GLY A 155 -3.52 -30.20 1.87
C GLY A 155 -4.95 -30.09 2.39
N TYR A 156 -5.90 -29.75 1.50
CA TYR A 156 -7.32 -29.84 1.83
C TYR A 156 -7.75 -31.31 2.02
N PRO A 157 -8.65 -31.59 2.98
CA PRO A 157 -9.21 -32.93 3.14
C PRO A 157 -9.97 -33.33 1.86
N GLY A 158 -9.66 -34.51 1.33
CA GLY A 158 -10.28 -35.05 0.10
C GLY A 158 -9.45 -34.96 -1.18
N ARG A 159 -8.22 -34.44 -1.13
CA ARG A 159 -7.26 -34.54 -2.25
C ARG A 159 -6.04 -35.34 -1.84
N SER A 160 -5.82 -36.49 -2.48
CA SER A 160 -4.61 -37.29 -2.34
C SER A 160 -3.49 -36.69 -3.19
N GLY A 161 -2.46 -36.15 -2.53
CA GLY A 161 -1.25 -35.66 -3.16
C GLY A 161 -0.36 -34.91 -2.16
N PRO A 162 0.98 -35.05 -2.23
CA PRO A 162 1.89 -34.40 -1.29
C PRO A 162 1.87 -32.87 -1.46
N CYS A 163 1.58 -32.12 -0.39
CA CYS A 163 1.78 -30.66 -0.33
C CYS A 163 3.23 -30.37 0.11
N GLY A 164 4.19 -30.58 -0.80
CA GLY A 164 5.62 -30.30 -0.59
C GLY A 164 6.50 -31.11 -1.53
N ARG A 165 7.67 -30.56 -1.90
CA ARG A 165 8.80 -31.38 -2.39
C ARG A 165 9.45 -32.07 -1.20
#